data_AF-A0A1H3HQF6-F1
#
_entry.id   AF-A0A1H3HQF6-F1
#
_cell.length_a   1.000
_cell.length_b   1.000
_cell.length_c   1.000
_cell.angle_alpha   90.00
_cell.angle_beta   90.00
_cell.angle_gamma   90.00
#
_symmetry.space_group_name_H-M   'P 1'
#
loop_
_entity.id
_entity.type
_entity.pdbx_description
1 polymer ?
#
loop_
_entity_poly.entity_id
_entity_poly.type
_entity_poly.pdbx_seq_one_letter_code
_entity_poly.pdbx_strand_id
1 'polypeptide(L)'
;MTKPSEYIIYTLLTIVVFMSMIYILFATEYLIIIFVPMIIYLGVIYWIKKNKKITEFVKDDFKKLGFEIISERPLKQSEREIEIEPAVLTSGNTPLRKNKNRFNRIFSVKDDNNRLLELKAEIIEKKNGKIKITIKDKKTIANNVQN
;
A
#
# COMPACT_ATOMS: atom_id res chain seq x y z
N MET A 1 9.77 -5.75 -8.55
CA MET A 1 11.09 -6.03 -7.96
C MET A 1 11.09 -5.58 -6.49
N THR A 2 11.47 -6.45 -5.56
CA THR A 2 11.79 -6.06 -4.17
C THR A 2 13.12 -5.33 -4.17
N LYS A 3 13.20 -4.17 -3.53
CA LYS A 3 14.46 -3.42 -3.43
C LYS A 3 15.46 -4.27 -2.62
N PRO A 4 16.77 -4.26 -2.92
CA PRO A 4 17.76 -5.06 -2.18
C PRO A 4 17.75 -4.75 -0.67
N SER A 5 17.43 -3.51 -0.29
CA SER A 5 17.22 -3.12 1.12
C SER A 5 16.02 -3.82 1.78
N GLU A 6 14.92 -4.04 1.04
CA GLU A 6 13.77 -4.77 1.56
C GLU A 6 14.14 -6.24 1.84
N TYR A 7 14.92 -6.86 0.95
CA TYR A 7 15.39 -8.24 1.14
C TYR A 7 16.22 -8.39 2.41
N ILE A 8 17.15 -7.46 2.67
CA ILE A 8 17.97 -7.47 3.90
C ILE A 8 17.08 -7.36 5.15
N ILE A 9 16.10 -6.46 5.14
CA ILE A 9 15.17 -6.26 6.27
C ILE A 9 14.35 -7.53 6.52
N TYR A 10 13.79 -8.16 5.50
CA TYR A 10 13.03 -9.41 5.67
C TYR A 10 13.90 -10.56 6.17
N THR A 11 15.11 -10.70 5.64
CA THR A 11 16.05 -11.74 6.07
C THR A 11 16.46 -11.55 7.53
N LEU A 12 16.81 -10.33 7.95
CA LEU A 12 17.16 -10.05 9.34
C LEU A 12 15.98 -10.30 10.28
N LEU A 13 14.78 -9.84 9.92
CA LEU A 13 13.56 -10.07 10.69
C LEU A 13 13.26 -11.57 10.83
N THR A 14 13.44 -12.34 9.76
CA THR A 14 13.23 -13.79 9.77
C THR A 14 14.22 -14.48 10.73
N ILE A 15 15.50 -14.09 10.70
CA ILE A 15 16.53 -14.64 11.60
C ILE A 15 16.16 -14.36 13.06
N VAL A 16 15.77 -13.12 13.39
CA VAL A 16 15.39 -12.73 14.76
C VAL A 16 14.19 -13.54 15.24
N VAL A 17 13.15 -13.69 14.42
CA VAL A 17 11.96 -14.48 14.76
C VAL A 17 12.33 -15.95 14.95
N PHE A 18 13.14 -16.52 14.06
CA PHE A 18 13.56 -17.91 14.16
C PHE A 18 14.39 -18.18 15.43
N MET A 19 15.34 -17.31 15.75
CA MET A 19 16.11 -17.39 17.00
C MET A 19 15.22 -17.28 18.24
N SER A 20 14.21 -16.41 18.21
CA SER A 20 13.26 -16.28 19.33
C SER A 20 12.41 -17.55 19.51
N MET A 21 12.00 -18.20 18.42
CA MET A 21 11.26 -19.47 18.48
C MET A 21 12.11 -20.60 19.05
N ILE A 22 13.39 -20.69 18.63
CA ILE A 22 14.35 -21.66 19.19
C ILE A 22 14.54 -21.42 20.68
N TYR A 23 14.74 -20.17 21.09
CA TYR A 23 14.90 -19.81 22.50
C TYR A 23 13.67 -20.23 23.33
N ILE A 24 12.45 -19.94 22.86
CA ILE A 24 11.21 -20.33 23.54
C ILE A 24 11.08 -21.86 23.62
N LEU A 25 11.45 -22.59 22.56
CA LEU A 25 11.42 -24.06 22.55
C LEU A 25 12.33 -24.67 23.61
N PHE A 26 13.51 -24.07 23.87
CA PHE A 26 14.44 -24.56 24.90
C PHE A 26 14.16 -24.02 26.30
N ALA A 27 13.53 -22.85 26.41
CA ALA A 27 13.30 -22.16 27.68
C ALA A 27 11.92 -22.44 28.30
N THR A 28 10.96 -22.97 27.54
CA THR A 28 9.58 -23.17 28.01
C THR A 28 9.02 -24.54 27.64
N GLU A 29 8.23 -25.13 28.54
CA GLU A 29 7.49 -26.38 28.30
C GLU A 29 6.21 -26.16 27.48
N TYR A 30 5.80 -24.90 27.30
CA TYR A 30 4.57 -24.52 26.61
C TYR A 30 4.81 -24.32 25.11
N LEU A 31 4.68 -25.40 24.33
CA LEU A 31 4.85 -25.39 22.87
C LEU A 31 3.98 -24.35 22.14
N ILE A 32 2.83 -23.97 22.71
CA ILE A 32 1.92 -22.98 22.10
C ILE A 32 2.54 -21.59 22.02
N ILE A 33 3.44 -21.22 22.94
CA ILE A 33 4.05 -19.88 22.99
C ILE A 33 4.98 -19.63 21.80
N ILE A 34 5.48 -20.69 21.15
CA ILE A 34 6.33 -20.63 19.96
C ILE A 34 5.62 -19.95 18.78
N PHE A 35 4.28 -19.96 18.74
CA PHE A 35 3.51 -19.29 17.70
C PHE A 35 3.42 -17.77 17.88
N VAL A 36 3.70 -17.23 19.07
CA VAL A 36 3.58 -15.79 19.34
C VAL A 36 4.53 -14.97 18.45
N PRO A 37 5.85 -15.27 18.37
CA PRO A 37 6.74 -14.60 17.41
C PRO A 37 6.28 -14.70 15.96
N MET A 38 5.70 -15.85 15.56
CA MET A 38 5.20 -16.05 14.20
C MET A 38 3.99 -15.16 13.89
N ILE A 39 3.06 -14.99 14.82
CA ILE A 39 1.92 -14.07 14.66
C ILE A 39 2.40 -12.63 14.53
N ILE A 40 3.36 -12.22 15.37
CA ILE A 40 3.97 -10.89 15.31
C ILE A 40 4.65 -10.67 13.95
N TYR A 41 5.43 -11.65 13.49
CA TYR A 41 6.10 -11.61 12.19
C TYR A 41 5.12 -11.38 11.03
N LEU A 42 4.03 -12.15 10.98
CA LEU A 42 2.99 -11.98 9.97
C LEU A 42 2.35 -10.59 10.04
N GLY A 43 2.09 -10.07 11.24
CA GLY A 43 1.58 -8.72 11.47
C GLY A 43 2.53 -7.64 10.94
N VAL A 44 3.82 -7.76 11.23
CA VAL A 44 4.86 -6.82 10.78
C VAL A 44 4.99 -6.85 9.25
N ILE A 45 5.05 -8.02 8.62
CA ILE A 45 5.10 -8.12 7.14
C ILE A 45 3.87 -7.47 6.50
N TYR A 46 2.69 -7.77 7.04
CA TYR A 46 1.46 -7.17 6.54
C TYR A 46 1.49 -5.65 6.63
N TRP A 47 1.97 -5.11 7.76
CA TRP A 47 2.12 -3.68 7.99
C TRP A 47 3.13 -3.03 7.03
N ILE A 48 4.32 -3.62 6.85
CA ILE A 48 5.34 -3.17 5.89
C ILE A 48 4.76 -3.15 4.48
N LYS A 49 4.09 -4.23 4.06
CA LYS A 49 3.47 -4.32 2.73
C LYS A 49 2.39 -3.27 2.54
N LYS A 50 1.56 -3.02 3.55
CA LYS A 50 0.47 -2.03 3.50
C LYS A 50 1.01 -0.61 3.39
N ASN A 51 2.08 -0.30 4.12
CA ASN A 51 2.71 1.02 4.17
C ASN A 51 3.81 1.22 3.13
N LYS A 52 3.99 0.25 2.22
CA LYS A 52 4.94 0.40 1.12
C LYS A 52 4.63 1.66 0.34
N LYS A 53 5.66 2.50 0.29
CA LYS A 53 5.68 3.77 -0.42
C LYS A 53 5.77 3.55 -1.91
N ILE A 54 4.90 4.22 -2.68
CA ILE A 54 4.88 4.18 -4.14
C ILE A 54 5.08 5.55 -4.78
N THR A 55 5.21 6.62 -3.99
CA THR A 55 5.41 8.00 -4.48
C THR A 55 6.49 8.07 -5.55
N GLU A 56 7.63 7.41 -5.35
CA GLU A 56 8.76 7.45 -6.30
C GLU A 56 8.39 6.94 -7.70
N PHE A 57 7.47 5.97 -7.81
CA PHE A 57 7.03 5.43 -9.09
C PHE A 57 5.99 6.30 -9.79
N VAL A 58 5.22 7.09 -9.04
CA VAL A 58 4.11 7.89 -9.59
C VAL A 58 4.40 9.38 -9.61
N LYS A 59 5.53 9.83 -9.06
CA LYS A 59 5.89 11.24 -8.93
C LYS A 59 5.85 11.97 -10.27
N ASP A 60 6.46 11.39 -11.30
CA ASP A 60 6.54 12.02 -12.62
C ASP A 60 5.18 12.06 -13.33
N ASP A 61 4.36 11.03 -13.13
CA ASP A 61 3.02 10.98 -13.71
C ASP A 61 2.05 11.95 -13.02
N PHE A 62 2.15 12.14 -11.70
CA PHE A 62 1.43 13.20 -10.99
C PHE A 62 1.89 14.59 -11.40
N LYS A 63 3.21 14.78 -11.62
CA LYS A 63 3.75 16.05 -12.10
C LYS A 63 3.21 16.42 -13.48
N LYS A 64 3.06 15.45 -14.39
CA LYS A 64 2.40 15.66 -15.71
C LYS A 64 0.93 16.04 -15.60
N LEU A 65 0.27 15.70 -14.50
CA LEU A 65 -1.12 16.06 -14.22
C LEU A 65 -1.26 17.42 -13.51
N GLY A 66 -0.16 18.16 -13.30
CA GLY A 66 -0.18 19.44 -12.59
C GLY A 66 -0.17 19.32 -11.05
N PHE A 67 0.25 18.16 -10.52
CA PHE A 67 0.27 17.90 -9.08
C PHE A 67 1.66 17.58 -8.55
N GLU A 68 2.09 18.27 -7.51
CA GLU A 68 3.29 17.94 -6.73
C GLU A 68 2.89 17.11 -5.50
N ILE A 69 3.41 15.88 -5.38
CA ILE A 69 3.12 15.02 -4.23
C ILE A 69 3.90 15.47 -3.00
N ILE A 70 3.20 15.81 -1.93
CA ILE A 70 3.78 16.15 -0.62
C ILE A 70 3.90 14.90 0.25
N SER A 71 2.82 14.10 0.32
CA SER A 71 2.81 12.88 1.12
C SER A 71 1.87 11.81 0.57
N GLU A 72 2.14 10.56 0.91
CA GLU A 72 1.29 9.42 0.61
C GLU A 72 0.91 8.65 1.86
N ARG A 73 -0.30 8.10 1.89
CA ARG A 73 -0.75 7.17 2.92
C ARG A 73 -1.63 6.06 2.34
N PRO A 74 -1.64 4.85 2.94
CA PRO A 74 -2.63 3.85 2.60
C PRO A 74 -4.04 4.31 3.01
N LEU A 75 -5.05 3.81 2.29
CA LEU A 75 -6.44 3.99 2.68
C LEU A 75 -6.72 3.37 4.05
N LYS A 76 -7.45 4.13 4.88
CA LYS A 76 -8.10 3.60 6.07
C LYS A 76 -9.19 2.61 5.66
N GLN A 77 -9.57 1.73 6.57
CA GLN A 77 -10.59 0.71 6.30
C GLN A 77 -11.96 1.36 5.97
N SER A 78 -12.26 2.51 6.58
CA SER A 78 -13.46 3.32 6.30
C SER A 78 -13.41 4.08 4.96
N GLU A 79 -12.22 4.33 4.41
CA GLU A 79 -12.04 5.06 3.15
C GLU A 79 -12.01 4.11 1.94
N ARG A 80 -11.88 2.80 2.18
CA ARG A 80 -12.13 1.79 1.16
C ARG A 80 -13.61 1.85 0.85
N GLU A 81 -13.96 2.47 -0.27
CA GLU A 81 -15.28 2.23 -0.84
C GLU A 81 -15.44 0.71 -0.93
N ILE A 82 -16.51 0.22 -0.33
CA ILE A 82 -17.03 -1.09 -0.66
C ILE A 82 -17.46 -0.91 -2.12
N GLU A 83 -16.56 -1.23 -3.06
CA GLU A 83 -16.97 -1.64 -4.40
C GLU A 83 -17.85 -2.88 -4.13
N ILE A 84 -19.14 -2.65 -3.86
CA ILE A 84 -20.16 -3.65 -4.11
C ILE A 84 -20.10 -3.77 -5.63
N GLU A 85 -19.17 -4.60 -6.12
CA GLU A 85 -19.25 -5.05 -7.49
C GLU A 85 -20.69 -5.56 -7.62
N PRO A 86 -21.53 -4.96 -8.49
CA PRO A 86 -22.82 -5.58 -8.77
C PRO A 86 -22.47 -7.02 -9.10
N ALA A 87 -23.14 -7.98 -8.46
CA ALA A 87 -22.97 -9.39 -8.75
C ALA A 87 -23.21 -9.55 -10.25
N VAL A 88 -22.14 -9.48 -11.04
CA VAL A 88 -22.21 -9.75 -12.45
C VAL A 88 -22.43 -11.25 -12.47
N LEU A 89 -23.70 -11.61 -12.68
CA LEU A 89 -24.11 -12.92 -13.14
C LEU A 89 -23.47 -13.13 -14.51
N THR A 90 -22.17 -13.42 -14.56
CA THR A 90 -21.53 -13.88 -15.78
C THR A 90 -21.73 -15.38 -15.87
N SER A 91 -22.76 -15.76 -16.62
CA SER A 91 -22.68 -16.97 -17.44
C SER A 91 -21.44 -16.82 -18.32
N GLY A 92 -20.39 -17.58 -18.02
CA GLY A 92 -19.11 -17.48 -18.72
C GLY A 92 -17.92 -17.46 -17.78
N ASN A 93 -17.35 -18.64 -17.56
CA ASN A 93 -16.05 -18.88 -16.94
C ASN A 93 -15.00 -17.88 -17.45
N THR A 94 -14.64 -16.87 -16.64
CA THR A 94 -13.25 -16.51 -16.28
C THR A 94 -13.32 -15.29 -15.34
N PRO A 95 -12.94 -15.42 -14.05
CA PRO A 95 -12.86 -14.26 -13.17
C PRO A 95 -11.79 -13.28 -13.70
N LEU A 96 -12.15 -11.99 -13.78
CA LEU A 96 -11.26 -10.90 -14.15
C LEU A 96 -9.96 -11.01 -13.36
N ARG A 97 -8.87 -11.22 -14.10
CA ARG A 97 -7.52 -11.46 -13.59
C ARG A 97 -7.16 -10.31 -12.63
N LYS A 98 -7.12 -10.56 -11.32
CA LYS A 98 -6.67 -9.59 -10.31
C LYS A 98 -5.31 -9.03 -10.75
N ASN A 99 -5.27 -7.76 -11.14
CA ASN A 99 -4.01 -7.08 -11.40
C ASN A 99 -3.17 -7.12 -10.12
N LYS A 100 -2.03 -7.82 -10.14
CA LYS A 100 -1.15 -7.99 -8.97
C LYS A 100 -0.64 -6.65 -8.39
N ASN A 101 -0.70 -5.57 -9.18
CA ASN A 101 -0.12 -4.27 -8.87
C ASN A 101 -1.20 -3.16 -8.90
N ARG A 102 -2.32 -3.37 -8.19
CA ARG A 102 -3.34 -2.32 -7.90
C ARG A 102 -3.06 -1.73 -6.52
N PHE A 103 -2.82 -0.43 -6.47
CA PHE A 103 -2.59 0.31 -5.24
C PHE A 103 -3.66 1.39 -5.08
N ASN A 104 -4.39 1.32 -3.98
CA ASN A 104 -5.34 2.36 -3.61
C ASN A 104 -4.71 3.18 -2.48
N ARG A 105 -4.52 4.48 -2.74
CA ARG A 105 -3.75 5.40 -1.90
C ARG A 105 -4.42 6.75 -1.83
N ILE A 106 -4.13 7.46 -0.74
CA ILE A 106 -4.43 8.89 -0.63
C ILE A 106 -3.12 9.64 -0.77
N PHE A 107 -3.10 10.59 -1.68
CA PHE A 107 -1.99 11.49 -1.91
C PHE A 107 -2.38 12.89 -1.45
N SER A 108 -1.58 13.48 -0.59
CA SER A 108 -1.64 14.92 -0.34
C SER A 108 -0.76 15.59 -1.38
N VAL A 109 -1.37 16.40 -2.22
CA VAL A 109 -0.71 17.05 -3.35
C VAL A 109 -0.91 18.55 -3.31
N LYS A 110 0.00 19.24 -3.98
CA LYS A 110 -0.06 20.66 -4.24
C LYS A 110 -0.38 20.88 -5.72
N ASP A 111 -1.39 21.69 -5.98
CA ASP A 111 -1.78 22.11 -7.33
C ASP A 111 -0.88 23.28 -7.81
N ASP A 112 -0.89 23.57 -9.11
CA ASP A 112 -0.16 24.71 -9.70
C ASP A 112 -0.58 26.05 -9.06
N ASN A 113 -1.83 26.13 -8.60
CA ASN A 113 -2.38 27.27 -7.86
C ASN A 113 -2.02 27.27 -6.36
N ASN A 114 -1.00 26.52 -5.94
CA ASN A 114 -0.51 26.47 -4.56
C ASN A 114 -1.55 25.94 -3.54
N ARG A 115 -2.62 25.27 -4.00
CA ARG A 115 -3.68 24.69 -3.16
C ARG A 115 -3.30 23.32 -2.66
N LEU A 116 -3.61 23.02 -1.40
CA LEU A 116 -3.38 21.71 -0.81
C LEU A 116 -4.62 20.83 -0.98
N LEU A 117 -4.45 19.71 -1.68
CA LEU A 117 -5.51 18.78 -2.05
C LEU A 117 -5.20 17.37 -1.53
N GLU A 118 -6.22 16.65 -1.11
CA GLU A 118 -6.17 15.21 -0.84
C GLU A 118 -6.84 14.49 -2.02
N LEU A 119 -6.05 13.69 -2.74
CA LEU A 119 -6.49 12.90 -3.88
C LEU A 119 -6.56 11.43 -3.49
N LYS A 120 -7.76 10.85 -3.53
CA LYS A 120 -7.95 9.41 -3.45
C LYS A 120 -7.71 8.83 -4.84
N ALA A 121 -6.59 8.13 -5.01
CA ALA A 121 -6.20 7.61 -6.31
C ALA A 121 -6.04 6.09 -6.28
N GLU A 122 -6.44 5.49 -7.39
CA GLU A 122 -6.19 4.11 -7.75
C GLU A 122 -5.09 4.07 -8.82
N ILE A 123 -4.02 3.36 -8.50
CA ILE A 123 -2.84 3.22 -9.33
C ILE A 123 -2.77 1.77 -9.78
N ILE A 124 -2.80 1.57 -11.09
CA ILE A 124 -2.72 0.26 -11.72
C ILE A 124 -1.50 0.24 -12.64
N GLU A 125 -0.51 -0.56 -12.28
CA GLU A 125 0.60 -0.86 -13.19
C GLU A 125 0.15 -1.93 -14.19
N LYS A 126 0.13 -1.57 -15.47
CA LYS A 126 -0.17 -2.52 -16.55
C LYS A 126 1.05 -3.39 -16.84
N LYS A 127 0.84 -4.55 -17.45
CA LYS A 127 1.90 -5.51 -17.81
C LYS A 127 2.98 -4.94 -18.74
N ASN A 128 2.71 -3.84 -19.42
CA ASN A 128 3.65 -3.12 -20.28
C ASN A 128 4.44 -2.03 -19.55
N GLY A 129 4.41 -2.01 -18.21
CA GLY A 129 5.06 -1.00 -17.38
C GLY A 129 4.38 0.37 -17.37
N LYS A 130 3.29 0.57 -18.13
CA LYS A 130 2.53 1.83 -18.10
C LYS A 130 1.69 1.92 -16.83
N ILE A 131 1.74 3.06 -16.17
CA ILE A 131 0.95 3.35 -14.99
C ILE A 131 -0.37 3.99 -15.43
N LYS A 132 -1.49 3.47 -14.92
CA LYS A 132 -2.81 4.10 -15.01
C LYS A 132 -3.16 4.66 -13.65
N ILE A 133 -3.32 5.98 -13.56
CA ILE A 133 -3.79 6.68 -12.37
C ILE A 133 -5.27 7.02 -12.58
N THR A 134 -6.12 6.69 -11.62
CA THR A 134 -7.54 7.03 -11.62
C THR A 134 -7.87 7.73 -10.31
N ILE A 135 -8.20 9.02 -10.38
CA ILE A 135 -8.61 9.82 -9.22
C ILE A 135 -10.08 9.52 -8.96
N LYS A 136 -10.39 8.91 -7.81
CA LYS A 136 -11.74 8.55 -7.38
C LYS A 136 -12.43 9.67 -6.62
N ASP A 137 -11.67 10.42 -5.82
CA ASP A 137 -12.18 11.52 -5.01
C ASP A 137 -11.12 12.63 -4.87
N LYS A 138 -11.58 13.88 -4.76
CA LYS A 138 -10.76 15.08 -4.61
C LYS A 138 -11.34 15.92 -3.48
N LYS A 139 -10.56 16.07 -2.40
CA LYS A 139 -10.91 16.91 -1.26
C LYS A 139 -9.93 18.06 -1.12
N THR A 140 -10.42 19.30 -1.03
CA THR A 140 -9.58 20.46 -0.73
C THR A 140 -9.31 20.51 0.77
N ILE A 141 -8.03 20.60 1.15
CA ILE A 141 -7.61 20.63 2.56
C ILE A 141 -7.36 22.07 3.00
N ALA A 142 -6.69 22.86 2.16
CA ALA A 142 -6.41 24.27 2.43
C ALA A 142 -6.28 25.06 1.12
N ASN A 143 -6.85 26.26 1.11
CA ASN A 143 -6.58 27.27 0.10
C ASN A 143 -5.61 28.28 0.70
N ASN A 144 -4.40 28.34 0.17
CA ASN A 144 -3.61 29.56 0.33
C ASN A 144 -4.15 30.55 -0.69
N VAL A 145 -5.14 31.35 -0.27
CA VAL A 145 -5.50 32.58 -0.98
C VAL A 145 -4.35 33.55 -0.67
N GLN A 146 -3.33 33.57 -1.52
CA GLN A 146 -2.40 34.70 -1.54
C GLN A 146 -3.14 35.86 -2.19
N ASN A 147 -3.57 36.81 -1.36
CA ASN A 147 -3.84 38.19 -1.79
C ASN A 147 -2.55 38.83 -2.30
#